data_AF-A0A218XI95-F1
#
_entry.id   AF-A0A218XI95-F1
#
_cell.length_a   1.000
_cell.length_b   1.000
_cell.length_c   1.000
_cell.angle_alpha   90.00
_cell.angle_beta   90.00
_cell.angle_gamma   90.00
#
_symmetry.space_group_name_H-M   'P 1'
#
loop_
_entity.id
_entity.type
_entity.pdbx_description
1 polymer ?
#
loop_
_entity_poly.entity_id
_entity_poly.type
_entity_poly.pdbx_seq_one_letter_code
_entity_poly.pdbx_strand_id
1 'polypeptide(L)'
;MNKFYDCTLDLLKCTISYEPYGSTSDRNRIPDLARKVPNVFDSLVKCPKTNLAAIGNALALVANEMEIVLREMENKAGSSTGQCDEEPSRSNSEGTPEEERTLAEEIICVVHGVVQLIKELIELDKTWDDADDHPKLIRNTEGLLIRSIRIRDCTKEIKDCICVREVAKITEALRNMRVAVASFEKALDAVLAQPVLPTSGSC
;
A
#
# COMPACT_ATOMS: atom_id res chain seq x y z
N MET A 1 6.58 3.57 -18.28
CA MET A 1 7.04 3.75 -19.68
C MET A 1 7.95 2.62 -20.18
N ASN A 2 9.01 2.24 -19.44
CA ASN A 2 9.99 1.24 -19.91
C ASN A 2 9.37 -0.08 -20.41
N LYS A 3 8.43 -0.69 -19.65
CA LYS A 3 7.79 -1.96 -20.04
C LYS A 3 7.03 -1.92 -21.37
N PHE A 4 6.41 -0.79 -21.74
CA PHE A 4 5.70 -0.65 -23.01
C PHE A 4 6.69 -0.58 -24.18
N TYR A 5 7.74 0.22 -24.01
CA TYR A 5 8.83 0.33 -24.96
C TYR A 5 9.53 -1.02 -25.17
N ASP A 6 9.84 -1.73 -24.08
CA ASP A 6 10.47 -3.04 -24.10
C ASP A 6 9.60 -4.08 -24.82
N CYS A 7 8.30 -4.18 -24.50
CA CYS A 7 7.39 -5.13 -25.16
C CYS A 7 7.21 -4.83 -26.66
N THR A 8 7.13 -3.55 -27.03
CA THR A 8 6.94 -3.14 -28.44
C THR A 8 8.22 -3.35 -29.25
N LEU A 9 9.38 -3.06 -28.65
CA LEU A 9 10.68 -3.29 -29.24
C LEU A 9 10.95 -4.79 -29.43
N ASP A 10 10.60 -5.62 -28.46
CA ASP A 10 10.72 -7.08 -28.56
C ASP A 10 9.78 -7.65 -29.63
N LEU A 11 8.55 -7.14 -29.74
CA LEU A 11 7.64 -7.53 -30.82
C LEU A 11 8.22 -7.17 -32.19
N LEU A 12 8.80 -5.98 -32.32
CA LEU A 12 9.44 -5.51 -33.56
C LEU A 12 10.65 -6.39 -33.92
N LYS A 13 11.52 -6.69 -32.95
CA LYS A 13 12.66 -7.60 -33.13
C LYS A 13 12.22 -8.99 -33.53
N CYS A 14 11.19 -9.56 -32.89
CA CYS A 14 10.66 -10.87 -33.24
C CYS A 14 10.05 -10.90 -34.64
N THR A 15 9.42 -9.81 -35.09
CA THR A 15 8.82 -9.72 -36.42
C THR A 15 9.89 -9.60 -37.51
N ILE A 16 10.97 -8.86 -37.26
CA ILE A 16 12.10 -8.71 -38.19
C ILE A 16 12.95 -9.98 -38.26
N SER A 17 13.12 -10.68 -37.13
CA SER A 17 13.90 -11.92 -37.04
C SER A 17 13.09 -13.19 -37.38
N TYR A 18 11.87 -13.05 -37.89
CA TYR A 18 10.98 -14.19 -38.10
C TYR A 18 11.43 -15.06 -39.28
N GLU A 19 12.20 -16.10 -38.99
CA GLU A 19 12.49 -17.16 -39.95
C GLU A 19 11.34 -18.18 -39.97
N PRO A 20 10.73 -18.49 -41.13
CA PRO A 20 9.58 -19.39 -41.24
C PRO A 20 9.81 -20.82 -40.70
N TYR A 21 11.08 -21.21 -40.58
CA TYR A 21 11.53 -22.55 -40.15
C TYR A 21 12.19 -22.56 -38.76
N GLY A 22 12.04 -21.50 -37.97
CA GLY A 22 12.56 -21.43 -36.60
C GLY A 22 11.84 -22.35 -35.60
N SER A 23 12.51 -22.59 -34.47
CA SER A 23 12.05 -23.40 -33.33
C SER A 23 10.59 -23.10 -32.93
N THR A 24 9.85 -24.13 -32.49
CA THR A 24 8.47 -24.00 -31.99
C THR A 24 8.32 -22.95 -30.87
N SER A 25 9.40 -22.65 -30.13
CA SER A 25 9.46 -21.59 -29.11
C SER A 25 9.34 -20.18 -29.69
N ASP A 26 9.84 -19.91 -30.90
CA ASP A 26 9.79 -18.57 -31.51
C ASP A 26 8.47 -18.32 -32.25
N ARG A 27 7.79 -19.38 -32.70
CA ARG A 27 6.47 -19.27 -33.36
C ARG A 27 5.36 -18.73 -32.45
N ASN A 28 5.43 -18.99 -31.14
CA ASN A 28 4.45 -18.50 -30.17
C ASN A 28 4.80 -17.13 -29.57
N ARG A 29 6.05 -16.68 -29.72
CA ARG A 29 6.51 -15.40 -29.18
C ARG A 29 5.81 -14.19 -29.79
N ILE A 30 5.60 -14.19 -31.12
CA ILE A 30 4.89 -13.08 -31.78
C ILE A 30 3.44 -12.98 -31.30
N PRO A 31 2.63 -14.07 -31.31
CA PRO A 31 1.27 -14.04 -30.73
C PRO A 31 1.23 -13.60 -29.26
N ASP A 32 2.19 -14.03 -28.44
CA ASP A 32 2.22 -13.67 -27.02
C ASP A 32 2.63 -12.22 -26.77
N LEU A 33 3.60 -11.70 -27.53
CA LEU A 33 3.99 -10.29 -27.48
C LEU A 33 2.88 -9.40 -28.05
N ALA A 34 2.23 -9.80 -29.15
CA ALA A 34 1.08 -9.10 -29.72
C ALA A 34 -0.12 -9.05 -28.76
N ARG A 35 -0.27 -10.04 -27.86
CA ARG A 35 -1.26 -10.00 -26.77
C ARG A 35 -0.82 -9.13 -25.59
N LYS A 36 0.47 -9.08 -25.29
CA LYS A 36 1.03 -8.28 -24.18
C LYS A 36 1.05 -6.79 -24.48
N VAL A 37 1.36 -6.37 -25.70
CA VAL A 37 1.47 -4.94 -26.06
C VAL A 37 0.16 -4.17 -25.79
N PRO A 38 -1.03 -4.64 -26.21
CA PRO A 38 -2.30 -4.00 -25.86
C PRO A 38 -2.58 -3.98 -24.36
N ASN A 39 -2.29 -5.06 -23.62
CA ASN A 39 -2.49 -5.09 -22.16
C ASN A 39 -1.59 -4.07 -21.43
N VAL A 40 -0.35 -3.92 -21.88
CA VAL A 40 0.59 -2.92 -21.34
C VAL A 40 0.18 -1.51 -21.76
N PHE A 41 -0.34 -1.34 -22.97
CA PHE A 41 -0.91 -0.07 -23.44
C PHE A 41 -2.16 0.33 -22.65
N ASP A 42 -3.10 -0.58 -22.45
CA ASP A 42 -4.30 -0.36 -21.62
C ASP A 42 -3.91 0.00 -20.18
N SER A 43 -2.87 -0.64 -19.64
CA SER A 43 -2.32 -0.29 -18.33
C SER A 43 -1.70 1.11 -18.32
N LEU A 44 -1.13 1.58 -19.44
CA LEU A 44 -0.58 2.93 -19.58
C LEU A 44 -1.69 3.98 -19.71
N VAL A 45 -2.77 3.67 -20.42
CA VAL A 45 -3.97 4.52 -20.52
C VAL A 45 -4.66 4.65 -19.17
N LYS A 46 -4.59 3.59 -18.34
CA LYS A 46 -5.06 3.57 -16.95
C LYS A 46 -4.07 4.22 -15.96
N CYS A 47 -2.90 4.69 -16.41
CA CYS A 47 -2.02 5.43 -15.51
C CYS A 47 -2.70 6.73 -15.07
N PRO A 48 -2.49 7.13 -13.80
CA PRO A 48 -3.00 8.40 -13.29
C PRO A 48 -2.51 9.56 -14.16
N LYS A 49 -3.43 10.45 -14.54
CA LYS A 49 -3.15 11.61 -15.41
C LYS A 49 -2.68 12.84 -14.64
N THR A 50 -2.92 12.86 -13.33
CA THR A 50 -2.56 13.94 -12.41
C THR A 50 -1.68 13.40 -11.29
N ASN A 51 -0.94 14.29 -10.62
CA ASN A 51 -0.13 13.88 -9.46
C ASN A 51 -1.02 13.45 -8.30
N LEU A 52 -2.16 14.12 -8.12
CA LEU A 52 -3.15 13.75 -7.10
C LEU A 52 -3.66 12.32 -7.32
N ALA A 53 -4.07 11.95 -8.53
CA ALA A 53 -4.50 10.58 -8.84
C ALA A 53 -3.38 9.54 -8.62
N ALA A 54 -2.13 9.92 -8.83
CA ALA A 54 -0.99 9.03 -8.55
C ALA A 54 -0.80 8.81 -7.05
N ILE A 55 -0.93 9.86 -6.25
CA ILE A 55 -0.85 9.81 -4.79
C ILE A 55 -2.04 9.03 -4.22
N GLY A 56 -3.25 9.25 -4.72
CA GLY A 56 -4.46 8.50 -4.39
C GLY A 56 -4.32 7.00 -4.60
N ASN A 57 -3.83 6.60 -5.78
CA ASN A 57 -3.53 5.19 -6.08
C ASN A 57 -2.50 4.61 -5.11
N ALA A 58 -1.46 5.39 -4.73
CA ALA A 58 -0.48 4.94 -3.76
C ALA A 58 -1.06 4.78 -2.33
N LEU A 59 -1.94 5.69 -1.91
CA LEU A 59 -2.68 5.58 -0.65
C LEU A 59 -3.56 4.32 -0.62
N ALA A 60 -4.23 4.01 -1.73
CA ALA A 60 -5.02 2.78 -1.88
C ALA A 60 -4.18 1.50 -1.74
N LEU A 61 -2.97 1.49 -2.32
CA LEU A 61 -2.03 0.39 -2.13
C LEU A 61 -1.61 0.24 -0.66
N VAL A 62 -1.30 1.35 0.01
CA VAL A 62 -0.94 1.34 1.44
C VAL A 62 -2.07 0.77 2.29
N ALA A 63 -3.32 1.21 2.06
CA ALA A 63 -4.48 0.70 2.79
C ALA A 63 -4.66 -0.82 2.59
N ASN A 64 -4.56 -1.29 1.35
CA ASN A 64 -4.67 -2.72 1.04
C ASN A 64 -3.57 -3.54 1.73
N GLU A 65 -2.33 -3.06 1.72
CA GLU A 65 -1.22 -3.72 2.42
C GLU A 65 -1.47 -3.81 3.93
N MET A 66 -1.97 -2.73 4.55
CA MET A 66 -2.28 -2.73 5.98
C MET A 66 -3.46 -3.65 6.32
N GLU A 67 -4.48 -3.74 5.45
CA GLU A 67 -5.62 -4.63 5.65
C GLU A 67 -5.22 -6.11 5.58
N ILE A 68 -4.29 -6.45 4.68
CA ILE A 68 -3.70 -7.79 4.62
C ILE A 68 -2.97 -8.10 5.92
N VAL A 69 -2.12 -7.19 6.39
CA VAL A 69 -1.37 -7.36 7.65
C VAL A 69 -2.30 -7.49 8.85
N LEU A 70 -3.37 -6.68 8.92
CA LEU A 70 -4.36 -6.77 9.99
C LEU A 70 -5.05 -8.13 10.00
N ARG A 71 -5.49 -8.63 8.84
CA ARG A 71 -6.07 -9.98 8.74
C ARG A 71 -5.10 -11.08 9.18
N GLU A 72 -3.82 -10.96 8.82
CA GLU A 72 -2.79 -11.89 9.29
C GLU A 72 -2.65 -11.88 10.82
N MET A 73 -2.72 -10.70 11.44
CA MET A 73 -2.66 -10.54 12.89
C MET A 73 -3.91 -11.10 13.58
N GLU A 74 -5.11 -10.82 13.06
CA GLU A 74 -6.39 -11.35 13.56
C GLU A 74 -6.44 -12.88 13.49
N ASN A 75 -6.02 -13.47 12.37
CA ASN A 75 -5.97 -14.92 12.19
C ASN A 75 -5.02 -15.58 13.19
N LYS A 76 -3.87 -14.95 13.48
CA LYS A 76 -2.91 -15.45 14.48
C LYS A 76 -3.46 -15.33 15.90
N ALA A 77 -4.13 -14.24 16.24
CA ALA A 77 -4.73 -14.05 17.55
C ALA A 77 -5.92 -15.00 17.81
N GLY A 78 -6.69 -15.34 16.76
CA GLY A 78 -7.82 -16.28 16.85
C GLY A 78 -7.42 -17.76 16.90
N SER A 79 -6.20 -18.12 16.50
CA SER A 79 -5.69 -19.49 16.58
C SER A 79 -5.25 -19.80 18.02
N SER A 80 -6.14 -20.43 18.79
CA SER A 80 -5.90 -20.94 20.16
C SER A 80 -4.73 -21.94 20.26
N THR A 81 -4.15 -22.37 19.13
CA THR A 81 -2.97 -23.23 19.06
C THR A 81 -1.79 -22.39 18.59
N GLY A 82 -1.23 -21.59 19.50
CA GLY A 82 -0.06 -20.76 19.25
C GLY A 82 1.20 -21.60 19.02
N GLN A 83 1.39 -22.10 17.80
CA GLN A 83 2.70 -22.49 17.29
C GLN A 83 3.04 -21.52 16.16
N CYS A 84 3.78 -20.45 16.49
CA CYS A 84 4.71 -19.92 15.50
C CYS A 84 5.76 -21.04 15.32
N ASP A 85 5.82 -21.60 14.12
CA ASP A 85 6.59 -22.79 13.76
C ASP A 85 8.11 -22.51 13.66
N GLU A 86 8.63 -21.61 14.48
CA GLU A 86 10.07 -21.38 14.60
C GLU A 86 10.52 -21.68 16.03
N GLU A 87 11.64 -22.39 16.12
CA GLU A 87 12.21 -22.98 17.33
C GLU A 87 12.12 -22.07 18.57
N PRO A 88 11.97 -22.66 19.77
CA PRO A 88 11.86 -21.90 21.01
C PRO A 88 13.18 -21.20 21.31
N SER A 89 13.35 -20.00 20.78
CA SER A 89 14.27 -19.03 21.35
C SER A 89 13.76 -18.72 22.74
N ARG A 90 14.52 -19.18 23.75
CA ARG A 90 14.33 -18.91 25.18
C ARG A 90 14.24 -17.41 25.42
N SER A 91 13.06 -16.84 25.27
CA SER A 91 12.70 -15.54 25.79
C SER A 91 11.98 -15.80 27.11
N ASN A 92 12.58 -15.34 28.21
CA ASN A 92 12.02 -15.38 29.56
C ASN A 92 10.84 -14.38 29.67
N SER A 93 9.76 -14.62 28.92
CA SER A 93 8.52 -13.87 29.06
C SER A 93 7.74 -14.42 30.26
N GLU A 94 7.69 -13.63 31.33
CA GLU A 94 6.94 -13.88 32.57
C GLU A 94 5.44 -13.50 32.44
N GLY A 95 4.95 -13.29 31.21
CA GLY A 95 3.57 -12.90 30.94
C GLY A 95 2.62 -14.10 30.96
N THR A 96 1.48 -13.95 31.62
CA THR A 96 0.43 -14.98 31.56
C THR A 96 -0.20 -15.01 30.15
N PRO A 97 -0.71 -16.17 29.68
CA PRO A 97 -1.38 -16.27 28.37
C PRO A 97 -2.55 -15.29 28.18
N GLU A 98 -3.14 -14.83 29.29
CA GLU A 98 -4.26 -13.89 29.33
C GLU A 98 -3.80 -12.44 29.12
N GLU A 99 -2.66 -12.04 29.69
CA GLU A 99 -1.99 -10.75 29.45
C GLU A 99 -1.45 -10.64 28.01
N GLU A 100 -0.97 -11.74 27.45
CA GLU A 100 -0.49 -11.79 26.05
C GLU A 100 -1.65 -11.61 25.05
N ARG A 101 -2.80 -12.24 25.33
CA ARG A 101 -3.99 -12.12 24.49
C ARG A 101 -4.57 -10.71 24.51
N THR A 102 -4.62 -10.09 25.68
CA THR A 102 -5.10 -8.72 25.85
C THR A 102 -4.20 -7.70 25.16
N LEU A 103 -2.87 -7.85 25.23
CA LEU A 103 -1.94 -7.01 24.47
C LEU A 103 -2.15 -7.12 22.95
N ALA A 104 -2.34 -8.34 22.44
CA ALA A 104 -2.58 -8.55 21.00
C ALA A 104 -3.90 -7.93 20.54
N GLU A 105 -4.97 -8.08 21.33
CA GLU A 105 -6.30 -7.50 21.05
C GLU A 105 -6.27 -5.95 21.05
N GLU A 106 -5.54 -5.33 21.98
CA GLU A 106 -5.35 -3.87 22.00
C GLU A 106 -4.60 -3.37 20.76
N ILE A 107 -3.55 -4.08 20.36
CA ILE A 107 -2.76 -3.75 19.16
C ILE A 107 -3.62 -3.84 17.90
N ILE A 108 -4.39 -4.91 17.76
CA ILE A 108 -5.30 -5.12 16.64
C ILE A 108 -6.33 -3.98 16.57
N CYS A 109 -6.91 -3.58 17.71
CA CYS A 109 -7.83 -2.44 17.76
C CYS A 109 -7.19 -1.14 17.26
N VAL A 110 -5.95 -0.84 17.69
CA VAL A 110 -5.22 0.36 17.25
C VAL A 110 -4.96 0.31 15.75
N VAL A 111 -4.43 -0.80 15.23
CA VAL A 111 -4.13 -0.96 13.80
C VAL A 111 -5.40 -0.84 12.95
N HIS A 112 -6.50 -1.47 13.38
CA HIS A 112 -7.79 -1.39 12.71
C HIS A 112 -8.27 0.06 12.60
N GLY A 113 -8.23 0.83 13.69
CA GLY A 113 -8.61 2.24 13.68
C GLY A 113 -7.81 3.06 12.66
N VAL A 114 -6.51 2.79 12.53
CA VAL A 114 -5.67 3.50 11.55
C VAL A 114 -5.95 3.08 10.11
N VAL A 115 -6.26 1.80 9.86
CA VAL A 115 -6.69 1.33 8.54
C VAL A 115 -7.97 2.05 8.09
N GLN A 116 -8.95 2.21 8.99
CA GLN A 116 -10.20 2.92 8.67
C GLN A 116 -9.93 4.38 8.31
N LEU A 117 -9.06 5.05 9.07
CA LEU A 117 -8.69 6.44 8.83
C LEU A 117 -7.99 6.66 7.47
N ILE A 118 -7.18 5.69 7.01
CA ILE A 118 -6.60 5.75 5.66
C ILE A 118 -7.66 5.48 4.58
N LYS A 119 -8.65 4.61 4.83
CA LYS A 119 -9.77 4.38 3.91
C LYS A 119 -10.62 5.62 3.72
N GLU A 120 -10.93 6.33 4.80
CA GLU A 120 -11.64 7.60 4.74
C GLU A 120 -10.86 8.65 3.90
N LEU A 121 -9.53 8.67 4.02
CA LEU A 121 -8.69 9.52 3.17
C LEU A 121 -8.77 9.14 1.68
N ILE A 122 -8.85 7.86 1.33
CA ILE A 122 -9.01 7.41 -0.07
C ILE A 122 -10.35 7.86 -0.64
N GLU A 123 -11.43 7.79 0.15
CA GLU A 123 -12.73 8.30 -0.28
C GLU A 123 -12.74 9.82 -0.46
N LEU A 124 -11.98 10.54 0.37
CA LEU A 124 -11.78 11.99 0.23
C LEU A 124 -10.95 12.33 -1.01
N ASP A 125 -9.93 11.53 -1.35
CA ASP A 125 -9.09 11.75 -2.54
C ASP A 125 -9.87 11.69 -3.85
N LYS A 126 -10.92 10.86 -3.93
CA LYS A 126 -11.84 10.84 -5.09
C LYS A 126 -12.52 12.19 -5.34
N THR A 127 -12.64 13.03 -4.32
CA THR A 127 -13.19 14.40 -4.46
C THR A 127 -12.17 15.40 -4.99
N TRP A 128 -10.89 15.02 -5.07
CA TRP A 128 -9.80 15.84 -5.59
C TRP A 128 -9.42 15.49 -7.03
N ASP A 129 -9.96 14.42 -7.60
CA ASP A 129 -9.68 14.00 -8.99
C ASP A 129 -10.14 15.06 -10.02
N ASP A 130 -11.12 15.89 -9.64
CA ASP A 130 -11.62 17.04 -10.42
C ASP A 130 -10.91 18.37 -10.10
N ALA A 131 -10.03 18.40 -9.09
CA ALA A 131 -9.27 19.60 -8.76
C ALA A 131 -8.01 19.68 -9.62
N ASP A 132 -7.82 20.79 -10.34
CA ASP A 132 -6.55 21.05 -11.04
C ASP A 132 -5.36 20.87 -10.07
N ASP A 133 -4.25 20.33 -10.58
CA ASP A 133 -3.01 20.02 -9.85
C ASP A 133 -2.45 21.26 -9.11
N HIS A 134 -3.00 21.56 -7.94
CA HIS A 134 -2.61 22.72 -7.15
C HIS A 134 -1.37 22.37 -6.34
N PRO A 135 -0.22 23.04 -6.50
CA PRO A 135 1.05 22.62 -5.89
C PRO A 135 1.01 22.49 -4.37
N LYS A 136 0.16 23.28 -3.70
CA LYS A 136 -0.05 23.20 -2.25
C LYS A 136 -0.85 21.95 -1.85
N LEU A 137 -1.86 21.57 -2.63
CA LEU A 137 -2.66 20.38 -2.40
C LEU A 137 -1.80 19.13 -2.61
N ILE A 138 -1.09 19.06 -3.74
CA ILE A 138 -0.14 17.98 -4.05
C ILE A 138 0.85 17.77 -2.91
N ARG A 139 1.50 18.84 -2.44
CA ARG A 139 2.49 18.76 -1.35
C ARG A 139 1.88 18.24 -0.05
N ASN A 140 0.67 18.67 0.27
CA ASN A 140 0.01 18.25 1.50
C ASN A 140 -0.43 16.78 1.39
N THR A 141 -0.95 16.33 0.25
CA THR A 141 -1.34 14.94 0.00
C THR A 141 -0.12 14.01 -0.10
N GLU A 142 1.01 14.44 -0.68
CA GLU A 142 2.30 13.75 -0.56
C GLU A 142 2.72 13.58 0.90
N GLY A 143 2.55 14.65 1.69
CA GLY A 143 2.80 14.62 3.12
C GLY A 143 1.94 13.58 3.85
N LEU A 144 0.69 13.40 3.44
CA LEU A 144 -0.18 12.35 3.95
C LEU A 144 0.30 10.95 3.53
N LEU A 145 0.62 10.75 2.26
CA LEU A 145 1.14 9.48 1.76
C LEU A 145 2.40 9.02 2.50
N ILE A 146 3.37 9.92 2.70
CA ILE A 146 4.60 9.61 3.45
C ILE A 146 4.29 9.14 4.88
N ARG A 147 3.30 9.75 5.53
CA ARG A 147 2.87 9.38 6.88
C ARG A 147 2.14 8.04 6.90
N SER A 148 1.26 7.78 5.92
CA SER A 148 0.59 6.48 5.75
C SER A 148 1.60 5.35 5.54
N ILE A 149 2.63 5.58 4.71
CA ILE A 149 3.72 4.62 4.51
C ILE A 149 4.42 4.30 5.83
N ARG A 150 4.73 5.33 6.63
CA ARG A 150 5.40 5.16 7.92
C ARG A 150 4.54 4.38 8.92
N ILE A 151 3.24 4.65 8.95
CA ILE A 151 2.26 3.91 9.76
C ILE A 151 2.26 2.45 9.35
N ARG A 152 2.13 2.16 8.06
CA ARG A 152 2.14 0.80 7.51
C ARG A 152 3.40 0.04 7.91
N ASP A 153 4.55 0.69 7.82
CA ASP A 153 5.82 0.06 8.18
C ASP A 153 5.87 -0.28 9.68
N CYS A 154 5.35 0.60 10.54
CA CYS A 154 5.16 0.28 11.98
C CYS A 154 4.20 -0.90 12.17
N THR A 155 3.12 -0.99 11.37
CA THR A 155 2.18 -2.13 11.44
C THR A 155 2.87 -3.44 11.07
N LYS A 156 3.69 -3.44 10.02
CA LYS A 156 4.48 -4.63 9.62
C LYS A 156 5.47 -5.01 10.71
N GLU A 157 6.18 -4.04 11.29
CA GLU A 157 7.12 -4.26 12.40
C GLU A 157 6.40 -4.85 13.63
N ILE A 158 5.24 -4.32 14.00
CA ILE A 158 4.41 -4.86 15.07
C ILE A 158 4.04 -6.33 14.80
N LYS A 159 3.56 -6.65 13.58
CA LYS A 159 3.24 -8.02 13.19
C LYS A 159 4.46 -8.94 13.37
N ASP A 160 5.61 -8.53 12.88
CA ASP A 160 6.83 -9.33 12.92
C ASP A 160 7.31 -9.53 14.37
N CYS A 161 7.23 -8.48 15.20
CA CYS A 161 7.60 -8.55 16.61
C CYS A 161 6.63 -9.38 17.46
N ILE A 162 5.34 -9.43 17.10
CA ILE A 162 4.37 -10.33 17.73
C ILE A 162 4.78 -11.79 17.53
N CYS A 163 5.36 -12.13 16.37
CA CYS A 163 5.77 -13.51 16.08
C CYS A 163 6.93 -13.99 16.97
N VAL A 164 7.86 -13.09 17.29
CA VAL A 164 9.07 -13.39 18.11
C VAL A 164 8.95 -12.93 19.56
N ARG A 165 7.78 -12.40 19.97
CA ARG A 165 7.47 -11.91 21.33
C ARG A 165 8.43 -10.84 21.86
N GLU A 166 8.83 -9.89 21.02
CA GLU A 166 9.72 -8.79 21.42
C GLU A 166 8.92 -7.60 21.97
N VAL A 167 8.37 -7.73 23.19
CA VAL A 167 7.46 -6.75 23.83
C VAL A 167 8.02 -5.31 23.83
N ALA A 168 9.32 -5.15 24.06
CA ALA A 168 9.97 -3.83 24.01
C ALA A 168 9.91 -3.20 22.62
N LYS A 169 10.13 -3.99 21.55
CA LYS A 169 10.04 -3.50 20.16
C LYS A 169 8.60 -3.24 19.75
N ILE A 170 7.66 -4.09 20.18
CA ILE A 170 6.22 -3.86 20.00
C ILE A 170 5.82 -2.51 20.60
N THR A 171 6.24 -2.25 21.84
CA THR A 171 5.92 -1.01 22.55
C THR A 171 6.50 0.22 21.85
N GLU A 172 7.74 0.13 21.37
CA GLU A 172 8.37 1.22 20.63
C GLU A 172 7.71 1.45 19.26
N ALA A 173 7.40 0.38 18.52
CA ALA A 173 6.70 0.47 17.24
C ALA A 173 5.29 1.07 17.40
N LEU A 174 4.56 0.70 18.45
CA LEU A 174 3.28 1.32 18.80
C LEU A 174 3.42 2.81 19.15
N ARG A 175 4.45 3.18 19.91
CA ARG A 175 4.75 4.57 20.22
C ARG A 175 5.01 5.37 18.94
N ASN A 176 5.81 4.82 18.04
CA ASN A 176 6.13 5.43 16.75
C ASN A 176 4.89 5.54 15.84
N MET A 177 4.03 4.52 15.84
CA MET A 177 2.75 4.56 15.13
C MET A 177 1.84 5.68 15.66
N ARG A 178 1.67 5.80 16.99
CA ARG A 178 0.86 6.88 17.60
C ARG A 178 1.38 8.27 17.23
N VAL A 179 2.70 8.47 17.23
CA VAL A 179 3.31 9.74 16.79
C VAL A 179 3.04 10.01 15.32
N ALA A 180 3.11 8.97 14.47
CA ALA A 180 2.83 9.09 13.04
C ALA A 180 1.35 9.42 12.78
N VAL A 181 0.41 8.79 13.50
CA VAL A 181 -1.03 9.07 13.43
C VAL A 181 -1.34 10.51 13.84
N ALA A 182 -0.83 10.98 14.97
CA ALA A 182 -1.03 12.37 15.40
C ALA A 182 -0.45 13.38 14.39
N SER A 183 0.64 13.03 13.70
CA SER A 183 1.18 13.85 12.61
C SER A 183 0.32 13.80 11.35
N PHE A 184 -0.30 12.65 11.09
CA PHE A 184 -1.22 12.44 9.97
C PHE A 184 -2.49 13.27 10.15
N GLU A 185 -3.12 13.22 11.31
CA GLU A 185 -4.34 14.01 11.62
C GLU A 185 -4.11 15.50 11.37
N LYS A 186 -2.99 16.04 11.84
CA LYS A 186 -2.61 17.45 11.58
C LYS A 186 -2.43 17.76 10.09
N ALA A 187 -1.88 16.81 9.34
CA ALA A 187 -1.72 16.98 7.89
C ALA A 187 -3.08 16.90 7.17
N LEU A 188 -3.99 16.06 7.66
CA LEU A 188 -5.34 15.93 7.13
C LEU A 188 -6.14 17.22 7.34
N ASP A 189 -6.07 17.81 8.55
CA ASP A 189 -6.68 19.12 8.83
C ASP A 189 -6.16 20.21 7.88
N ALA A 190 -4.85 20.20 7.59
CA ALA A 190 -4.25 21.16 6.68
C ALA A 190 -4.72 20.96 5.22
N VAL A 191 -5.07 19.74 4.83
CA VAL A 191 -5.68 19.47 3.53
C VAL A 191 -7.13 19.92 3.51
N LEU A 192 -7.92 19.54 4.52
CA LEU A 192 -9.34 19.90 4.64
C LEU A 192 -9.57 21.42 4.74
N ALA A 193 -8.62 22.16 5.28
CA ALA A 193 -8.68 23.62 5.37
C ALA A 193 -8.39 24.34 4.03
N GLN A 194 -8.07 23.62 2.95
CA GLN A 194 -7.87 24.24 1.64
C GLN A 194 -9.23 24.53 0.97
N PRO A 195 -9.45 25.74 0.45
CA PRO A 195 -10.66 26.04 -0.30
C PRO A 195 -10.67 25.23 -1.59
N VAL A 196 -11.64 24.33 -1.73
CA VAL A 196 -11.99 23.73 -3.03
C VAL A 196 -12.58 24.87 -3.87
N LEU A 197 -11.77 25.43 -4.77
CA LEU A 197 -12.26 26.46 -5.68
C LEU A 197 -13.36 25.85 -6.54
N PRO A 198 -14.56 26.45 -6.61
CA PRO A 198 -15.58 25.99 -7.55
C PRO A 198 -15.01 26.20 -8.95
N THR A 199 -14.96 25.12 -9.74
CA THR A 199 -14.66 25.17 -11.16
C THR A 199 -15.62 26.18 -11.80
N SER A 200 -15.10 27.34 -12.17
CA SER A 200 -15.83 28.33 -12.93
C SER A 200 -16.19 27.69 -14.27
N GLY A 201 -17.44 27.25 -14.40
CA GLY A 201 -18.02 26.90 -15.68
C GLY A 201 -17.80 28.06 -16.64
N SER A 202 -16.96 27.83 -17.65
CA SER A 202 -16.78 28.75 -18.76
C SER A 202 -17.61 28.24 -19.92
N CYS A 203 -18.39 29.18 -20.47
CA CYS A 203 -19.45 29.06 -21.46
C CYS A 203 -19.10 28.33 -22.76
#